data_AF-A0A6B3EDV0-F1
#
_entry.id   AF-A0A6B3EDV0-F1
#
_cell.length_a   1.000
_cell.length_b   1.000
_cell.length_c   1.000
_cell.angle_alpha   90.00
_cell.angle_beta   90.00
_cell.angle_gamma   90.00
#
_symmetry.space_group_name_H-M   'P 1'
#
loop_
_entity.id
_entity.type
_entity.pdbx_description
1 polymer ?
#
loop_
_entity_poly.entity_id
_entity_poly.type
_entity_poly.pdbx_seq_one_letter_code
_entity_poly.pdbx_strand_id
1 'polypeptide(L)' 'SNFFAPWNAEATVFVFNYTRFDAGRLMAEMDRAGVTSFCAPPTVWRMLIQADLSGLKTPPRAVVAAGEPLNPEVIEHVR' A
#
# COMPACT_ATOMS: atom_id res chain seq x y z
N SER A 1 -6.48 -7.07 10.69
CA SER A 1 -5.95 -6.46 11.93
C SER A 1 -4.67 -5.74 11.58
N ASN A 2 -4.58 -4.42 11.83
CA ASN A 2 -3.45 -3.59 11.38
C ASN A 2 -2.30 -3.49 12.41
N PHE A 3 -2.51 -3.93 13.65
CA PHE A 3 -1.51 -3.90 14.72
C PHE A 3 -1.14 -5.31 15.19
N PHE A 4 -2.13 -6.10 15.61
CA PHE A 4 -1.86 -7.41 16.21
C PHE A 4 -1.34 -8.45 15.22
N ALA A 5 -1.86 -8.50 14.00
CA ALA A 5 -1.38 -9.49 13.02
C ALA A 5 0.10 -9.25 12.64
N PRO A 6 0.53 -8.01 12.33
CA PRO A 6 1.96 -7.72 12.16
C PRO A 6 2.80 -8.04 13.40
N TRP A 7 2.42 -7.57 14.59
CA TRP A 7 3.21 -7.79 15.80
C TRP A 7 3.32 -9.26 16.22
N ASN A 8 2.25 -10.05 16.05
CA ASN A 8 2.28 -11.49 16.29
C ASN A 8 3.23 -12.23 15.33
N ALA A 9 3.50 -11.65 14.16
CA ALA A 9 4.47 -12.15 13.19
C ALA A 9 5.85 -11.47 13.32
N GLU A 10 6.10 -10.78 14.44
CA GLU A 10 7.33 -10.02 14.71
C GLU A 10 7.65 -8.96 13.65
N ALA A 11 6.63 -8.48 12.93
CA ALA A 11 6.76 -7.47 11.90
C ALA A 11 6.64 -6.05 12.46
N THR A 12 7.29 -5.11 11.77
CA THR A 12 7.20 -3.67 12.08
C THR A 12 5.94 -3.07 11.46
N VAL A 13 5.22 -2.25 12.25
CA VAL A 13 4.06 -1.48 11.77
C VAL A 13 4.56 -0.11 11.29
N PHE A 14 4.32 0.19 10.01
CA PHE A 14 4.57 1.50 9.42
C PHE A 14 3.31 2.38 9.54
N VAL A 15 3.48 3.59 10.08
CA VAL A 15 2.41 4.58 10.19
C VAL A 15 2.81 5.83 9.41
N PHE A 16 2.07 6.13 8.35
CA PHE A 16 2.18 7.37 7.61
C PHE A 16 1.03 8.30 7.99
N ASN A 17 1.33 9.36 8.73
CA ASN A 17 0.34 10.35 9.15
C ASN A 17 0.23 11.46 8.10
N TYR A 18 -0.98 11.73 7.62
CA TYR A 18 -1.25 12.74 6.60
C TYR A 18 -2.62 13.39 6.83
N THR A 19 -2.78 14.63 6.37
CA THR A 19 -4.07 15.36 6.41
C THR A 19 -4.87 15.19 5.13
N ARG A 20 -4.19 15.06 3.99
CA ARG A 20 -4.76 14.76 2.68
C ARG A 20 -3.94 13.66 2.01
N PHE A 21 -4.63 12.71 1.38
CA PHE A 21 -3.97 11.63 0.68
C PHE A 21 -3.18 12.16 -0.53
N ASP A 22 -1.94 11.69 -0.65
CA ASP A 22 -1.03 11.97 -1.74
C ASP A 22 -0.28 10.67 -2.07
N ALA A 23 -0.55 10.12 -3.25
CA ALA A 23 0.02 8.86 -3.69
C ALA A 23 1.55 8.91 -3.82
N GLY A 24 2.09 10.00 -4.36
CA GLY A 24 3.53 10.14 -4.55
C GLY A 24 4.28 10.21 -3.22
N ARG A 25 3.75 10.97 -2.24
CA ARG A 25 4.33 11.02 -0.90
C ARG A 25 4.24 9.70 -0.17
N LEU A 26 3.10 8.99 -0.29
CA LEU A 26 2.97 7.66 0.30
C LEU A 26 4.02 6.70 -0.28
N MET A 27 4.17 6.66 -1.61
CA MET A 27 5.15 5.80 -2.27
C MET A 27 6.59 6.13 -1.85
N ALA A 28 6.95 7.42 -1.78
CA ALA A 28 8.27 7.86 -1.34
C ALA A 28 8.56 7.44 0.12
N GLU A 29 7.59 7.57 1.02
CA GLU A 29 7.76 7.14 2.41
C GLU A 29 7.79 5.61 2.56
N MET A 30 7.03 4.89 1.74
CA MET A 30 7.08 3.43 1.69
C MET A 30 8.48 2.93 1.28
N ASP A 31 9.06 3.52 0.24
CA ASP A 31 10.44 3.22 -0.17
C ASP A 31 11.44 3.60 0.91
N ARG A 32 11.34 4.79 1.50
CA ARG A 32 12.23 5.25 2.57
C ARG A 32 12.21 4.32 3.79
N ALA A 33 11.04 3.81 4.15
CA ALA A 33 10.85 2.92 5.30
C ALA A 33 11.07 1.44 4.96
N GLY A 34 11.26 1.08 3.68
CA GLY A 34 11.41 -0.31 3.25
C GLY A 34 10.14 -1.14 3.48
N VAL A 35 8.96 -0.61 3.16
CA VAL A 35 7.69 -1.31 3.39
C VAL A 35 7.63 -2.59 2.56
N THR A 36 7.65 -3.74 3.24
CA THR A 36 7.65 -5.06 2.56
C THR A 36 6.25 -5.63 2.32
N SER A 37 5.23 -5.14 3.00
CA SER A 37 3.84 -5.57 2.81
C SER A 37 2.89 -4.39 2.91
N PHE A 38 1.92 -4.31 2.00
CA PHE A 38 0.98 -3.19 1.95
C PHE A 38 -0.46 -3.68 1.81
N CYS A 39 -1.33 -3.19 2.69
CA CYS A 39 -2.77 -3.44 2.66
C CYS A 39 -3.49 -2.11 2.50
N ALA A 40 -4.31 -2.01 1.47
CA ALA A 40 -5.08 -0.81 1.18
C ALA A 40 -6.45 -1.17 0.62
N PRO A 41 -7.50 -0.39 0.91
CA PRO A 41 -8.80 -0.61 0.28
C PRO A 41 -8.71 -0.38 -1.24
N PRO A 42 -9.56 -1.03 -2.05
CA PRO A 42 -9.63 -0.83 -3.51
C PRO A 42 -9.66 0.66 -3.94
N THR A 43 -10.29 1.54 -3.17
CA THR A 43 -10.26 2.98 -3.43
C THR A 43 -8.85 3.58 -3.40
N VAL A 44 -8.00 3.21 -2.43
CA VAL A 44 -6.60 3.66 -2.38
C VAL A 44 -5.78 3.07 -3.53
N TRP A 45 -6.03 1.80 -3.89
CA TRP A 45 -5.39 1.19 -5.06
C TRP A 45 -5.69 1.94 -6.36
N ARG A 46 -6.94 2.33 -6.59
CA ARG A 46 -7.31 3.16 -7.74
C ARG A 46 -6.57 4.49 -7.76
N MET A 47 -6.43 5.15 -6.61
CA MET A 47 -5.65 6.39 -6.51
C MET A 47 -4.16 6.18 -6.79
N LEU A 48 -3.61 5.04 -6.37
CA LEU A 48 -2.21 4.67 -6.65
C LEU A 48 -1.99 4.35 -8.14
N ILE A 49 -2.91 3.63 -8.79
CA ILE A 49 -2.85 3.30 -10.23
C ILE A 49 -2.96 4.56 -11.09
N GLN A 50 -3.76 5.54 -10.65
CA GLN A 50 -3.82 6.86 -11.31
C GLN A 50 -2.54 7.68 -11.12
N ALA A 51 -1.71 7.34 -10.14
CA ALA A 51 -0.37 7.87 -9.98
C ALA A 51 0.65 7.01 -10.71
N ASP A 52 1.88 7.52 -10.82
CA ASP A 52 2.98 6.77 -11.45
C ASP A 52 3.57 5.75 -10.46
N LEU A 53 3.15 4.50 -10.56
CA LEU A 53 3.63 3.40 -9.72
C LEU A 53 5.14 3.14 -9.88
N SER A 54 5.78 3.59 -10.96
CA SER A 54 7.24 3.47 -11.12
C SER A 54 8.02 4.27 -10.08
N GLY A 55 7.35 5.17 -9.35
CA GLY A 55 7.89 5.85 -8.18
C GLY A 55 8.24 4.93 -7.01
N LEU A 56 7.67 3.71 -6.94
CA LEU A 56 8.07 2.67 -5.98
C LEU A 56 9.27 1.90 -6.55
N LYS A 57 10.48 2.28 -6.13
CA LYS A 57 11.71 1.59 -6.53
C LYS A 57 11.86 0.23 -5.88
N THR A 58 11.30 0.08 -4.69
CA THR A 58 11.32 -1.17 -3.91
C THR A 58 9.89 -1.55 -3.52
N PRO A 59 9.07 -2.03 -4.48
CA PRO A 59 7.68 -2.32 -4.21
C PRO A 59 7.53 -3.43 -3.15
N PRO A 60 6.48 -3.39 -2.33
CA PRO A 60 6.21 -4.43 -1.34
C PRO A 60 6.11 -5.82 -1.99
N ARG A 61 6.70 -6.84 -1.36
CA ARG A 61 6.64 -8.24 -1.81
C ARG A 61 5.25 -8.87 -1.70
N ALA A 62 4.37 -8.28 -0.89
CA ALA A 62 3.01 -8.75 -0.68
C ALA A 62 2.06 -7.56 -0.60
N VAL A 63 1.04 -7.58 -1.45
CA VAL A 63 0.01 -6.54 -1.49
C VAL A 63 -1.37 -7.17 -1.40
N VAL A 64 -2.27 -6.54 -0.66
CA VAL A 64 -3.64 -7.03 -0.48
C VAL A 64 -4.65 -5.88 -0.49
N ALA A 65 -5.87 -6.21 -0.87
CA ALA A 65 -7.02 -5.31 -0.78
C ALA A 65 -8.12 -5.94 0.07
N ALA A 66 -8.78 -5.12 0.88
CA ALA A 66 -9.89 -5.54 1.74
C ALA A 66 -10.85 -4.37 2.01
N GLY A 67 -12.07 -4.69 2.42
CA GLY A 67 -13.06 -3.72 2.89
C GLY A 67 -13.99 -3.16 1.82
N GLU A 68 -13.68 -3.31 0.53
CA GLU A 68 -14.55 -2.91 -0.59
C GLU A 68 -14.51 -3.98 -1.69
N PRO A 69 -15.49 -4.02 -2.61
CA PRO A 69 -15.42 -4.86 -3.80
C PRO A 69 -14.16 -4.56 -4.64
N LEU A 70 -13.44 -5.61 -5.02
CA LEU A 70 -12.24 -5.51 -5.85
C LEU A 70 -12.58 -5.84 -7.31
N ASN A 71 -12.41 -4.86 -8.20
CA ASN A 71 -12.56 -5.04 -9.64
C ASN A 71 -11.31 -5.75 -10.21
N PRO A 72 -11.44 -6.82 -11.03
CA PRO A 72 -10.32 -7.50 -11.67
C PRO A 72 -9.31 -6.57 -12.38
N GLU A 73 -9.77 -5.50 -13.02
CA GLU A 73 -8.91 -4.51 -13.70
C GLU A 73 -7.86 -3.90 -12.76
N VAL A 74 -8.20 -3.69 -11.49
CA VAL A 74 -7.27 -3.15 -10.47
C VAL A 74 -6.13 -4.14 -10.22
N ILE A 75 -6.43 -5.44 -10.24
CA ILE A 75 -5.44 -6.51 -10.05
C ILE A 75 -4.49 -6.56 -11.24
N GLU A 76 -5.01 -6.44 -12.47
CA GLU A 76 -4.21 -6.49 -13.69
C GLU A 76 -3.20 -5.35 -13.79
N HIS A 77 -3.53 -4.15 -13.30
CA HIS A 77 -2.63 -2.99 -13.31
C HIS A 77 -1.52 -3.03 -12.24
N VAL A 78 -1.71 -3.78 -11.15
CA VAL A 78 -0.80 -3.79 -9.99
C VAL A 78 0.12 -5.01 -10.00
N ARG A 79 -0.14 -5.98 -10.87
CA ARG A 79 0.59 -7.24 -10.95
C ARG A 79 2.01 -7.10 -11.50
#